data_AF-A0A2V8S0Q8-F1
#
_entry.id   AF-A0A2V8S0Q8-F1
#
_cell.length_a   1.000
_cell.length_b   1.000
_cell.length_c   1.000
_cell.angle_alpha   90.00
_cell.angle_beta   90.00
_cell.angle_gamma   90.00
#
_symmetry.space_group_name_H-M   'P 1'
#
loop_
_entity.id
_entity.type
_entity.pdbx_description
1 polymer ?
#
loop_
_entity_poly.entity_id
_entity_poly.type
_entity_poly.pdbx_seq_one_letter_code
_entity_poly.pdbx_strand_id
1 'polypeptide(L)' 'MQAYDAGALALAERVARWSISELRDARGFFYYQRRRFFTVRTPYMRWAQAWMLYGLASLLETEKL' A
#
# COMPACT_ATOMS: atom_id res chain seq x y z
N MET A 1 7.94 19.08 -11.38
CA MET A 1 7.02 17.95 -11.14
C MET A 1 7.42 16.88 -12.15
N GLN A 2 7.96 15.75 -11.69
CA GLN A 2 8.49 14.72 -12.59
C GLN A 2 7.31 14.07 -13.32
N ALA A 3 7.36 13.95 -14.65
CA ALA A 3 6.31 13.27 -15.40
C ALA A 3 6.29 11.80 -14.95
N TYR A 4 5.19 11.37 -14.33
CA TYR A 4 5.00 9.96 -14.00
C TYR A 4 4.88 9.15 -15.29
N ASP A 5 5.46 7.95 -15.30
CA ASP A 5 5.31 7.03 -16.41
C ASP A 5 3.81 6.72 -16.65
N ALA A 6 3.41 6.57 -17.91
CA ALA A 6 2.02 6.35 -18.30
C ALA A 6 1.44 5.08 -17.65
N GLY A 7 2.27 4.09 -17.35
CA GLY A 7 1.87 2.85 -16.67
C GLY A 7 1.86 2.93 -15.13
N ALA A 8 2.34 4.02 -14.53
CA ALA A 8 2.55 4.11 -13.09
C ALA A 8 1.24 4.04 -12.30
N LEU A 9 0.17 4.67 -12.79
CA LEU A 9 -1.14 4.68 -12.14
C LEU A 9 -1.74 3.26 -12.08
N ALA A 10 -1.76 2.56 -13.22
CA ALA A 10 -2.27 1.19 -13.30
C ALA A 10 -1.46 0.22 -12.41
N LEU A 11 -0.14 0.44 -12.30
CA LEU A 11 0.70 -0.32 -11.37
C LEU A 11 0.35 0.00 -9.91
N ALA A 12 0.20 1.29 -9.57
CA ALA A 12 -0.16 1.73 -8.23
C ALA A 12 -1.50 1.15 -7.78
N GLU A 13 -2.52 1.15 -8.63
CA GLU A 13 -3.81 0.51 -8.35
C GLU A 13 -3.67 -0.98 -8.06
N ARG A 14 -2.90 -1.70 -8.89
CA ARG A 14 -2.66 -3.14 -8.69
C ARG A 14 -1.95 -3.41 -7.36
N VAL A 15 -0.93 -2.62 -7.05
CA VAL A 15 -0.18 -2.72 -5.79
C VAL A 15 -1.06 -2.39 -4.58
N ALA A 16 -1.89 -1.36 -4.67
CA ALA A 16 -2.82 -0.95 -3.61
C ALA A 16 -3.84 -2.06 -3.33
N ARG A 17 -4.50 -2.59 -4.37
CA ARG A 17 -5.47 -3.68 -4.24
C ARG A 17 -4.86 -4.93 -3.60
N TRP A 18 -3.70 -5.35 -4.08
CA TRP A 18 -2.99 -6.50 -3.52
C TRP A 18 -2.54 -6.27 -2.06
N SER A 19 -2.05 -5.07 -1.75
CA SER A 19 -1.62 -4.75 -0.38
C SER A 19 -2.81 -4.74 0.59
N ILE A 20 -3.96 -4.23 0.16
CA ILE A 20 -5.18 -4.28 0.95
C ILE A 20 -5.67 -5.71 1.17
N SER A 21 -5.58 -6.57 0.15
CA SER A 21 -6.04 -7.97 0.27
C SER A 21 -5.11 -8.84 1.11
N GLU A 22 -3.80 -8.71 0.93
CA GLU A 22 -2.83 -9.64 1.51
C GLU A 22 -2.15 -9.13 2.79
N LEU A 23 -2.06 -7.81 2.96
CA LEU A 23 -1.32 -7.20 4.06
C LEU A 23 -2.21 -6.50 5.08
N ARG A 24 -3.49 -6.25 4.83
CA ARG A 24 -4.37 -5.61 5.81
C ARG A 24 -4.97 -6.65 6.78
N ASP A 25 -4.78 -6.43 8.07
CA ASP A 25 -5.48 -7.16 9.14
C ASP A 25 -6.95 -6.70 9.19
N ALA A 26 -7.85 -7.59 9.61
CA ALA A 26 -9.27 -7.27 9.82
C ALA A 26 -9.48 -6.13 10.85
N ARG A 27 -8.52 -5.93 11.76
CA ARG A 27 -8.50 -4.83 12.75
C ARG A 27 -8.10 -3.47 12.16
N GLY A 28 -7.74 -3.40 10.88
CA GLY A 28 -7.51 -2.13 10.18
C GLY A 28 -6.06 -1.64 10.12
N PHE A 29 -5.07 -2.48 10.38
CA PHE A 29 -3.65 -2.13 10.22
C PHE A 29 -2.96 -3.04 9.19
N PHE A 30 -1.84 -2.60 8.64
CA PHE A 30 -1.03 -3.38 7.70
C PHE A 30 0.05 -4.25 8.40
N TYR A 31 0.23 -5.48 7.96
CA TYR A 31 1.37 -6.32 8.31
C TYR A 31 2.66 -5.73 7.73
N TYR A 32 3.78 -6.00 8.38
CA TYR A 32 5.08 -5.51 7.92
C TYR A 32 5.48 -6.08 6.56
N GLN A 33 5.42 -7.40 6.43
CA GLN A 33 5.92 -8.09 5.25
C GLN A 33 5.30 -9.47 5.14
N ARG A 34 4.86 -9.82 3.93
CA ARG A 34 4.59 -11.20 3.54
C ARG A 34 5.86 -11.83 2.99
N ARG A 35 6.27 -12.97 3.56
CA ARG A 35 7.37 -13.81 3.05
C ARG A 35 6.78 -15.07 2.40
N ARG A 36 7.63 -15.84 1.73
CA ARG A 36 7.22 -17.05 0.98
C ARG A 36 6.41 -18.05 1.81
N PHE A 37 6.79 -18.25 3.07
CA PHE A 37 6.19 -19.27 3.94
C PHE A 37 5.40 -18.71 5.13
N PHE A 38 5.56 -17.42 5.45
CA PHE A 38 4.92 -16.81 6.61
C PHE A 38 4.77 -15.31 6.43
N THR A 39 3.89 -14.70 7.23
CA THR A 39 3.69 -13.25 7.25
C THR A 39 4.15 -12.70 8.58
N VAL A 40 4.99 -11.66 8.54
CA VAL A 40 5.39 -10.90 9.73
C VAL A 40 4.25 -9.94 10.06
N ARG A 41 3.37 -10.36 10.98
CA ARG A 41 2.16 -9.63 11.35
C ARG A 41 2.39 -8.46 12.32
N THR A 42 3.63 -8.22 12.74
CA THR A 42 3.97 -7.15 13.67
C THR A 42 3.61 -5.78 13.07
N PRO A 43 2.74 -4.99 13.73
CA PRO A 43 2.35 -3.68 13.24
C PRO A 43 3.43 -2.64 13.55
N TYR A 44 4.30 -2.33 12.59
CA TYR A 44 5.24 -1.23 12.74
C TYR A 44 4.57 0.10 12.37
N MET A 45 4.08 0.83 13.37
CA MET A 45 3.35 2.10 13.17
C MET A 45 4.14 3.11 12.32
N ARG A 46 5.42 3.36 12.64
CA ARG A 46 6.21 4.43 12.00
C ARG A 46 6.62 4.15 10.55
N TRP A 47 6.79 2.87 10.19
CA TRP A 47 7.39 2.49 8.91
C TRP A 47 6.40 1.80 7.98
N ALA A 48 5.60 0.85 8.45
CA ALA A 48 4.64 0.18 7.57
C ALA A 48 3.36 1.03 7.42
N GLN A 49 2.78 1.49 8.54
CA GLN A 49 1.46 2.14 8.50
C GLN A 49 1.51 3.52 7.84
N ALA A 50 2.44 4.38 8.25
CA ALA A 50 2.50 5.76 7.77
C ALA A 50 2.68 5.84 6.25
N TRP A 51 3.61 5.05 5.69
CA TRP A 51 3.86 5.03 4.24
C TRP A 51 2.75 4.35 3.44
N MET A 52 2.11 3.31 3.99
CA MET A 52 0.93 2.71 3.36
C MET A 52 -0.22 3.71 3.27
N LEU A 53 -0.50 4.44 4.35
CA LEU A 53 -1.55 5.45 4.36
C LEU A 53 -1.23 6.59 3.39
N TYR A 54 0.01 7.08 3.39
CA TYR A 54 0.47 8.12 2.47
C TYR A 54 0.29 7.69 1.01
N GLY A 55 0.77 6.50 0.64
CA GLY A 55 0.64 5.98 -0.73
C GLY A 55 -0.81 5.80 -1.18
N LEU A 56 -1.68 5.30 -0.29
CA LEU A 56 -3.11 5.17 -0.59
C LEU A 56 -3.81 6.53 -0.72
N ALA A 57 -3.45 7.51 0.12
CA ALA A 57 -4.01 8.85 0.02
C ALA A 57 -3.58 9.54 -1.29
N SER A 58 -2.31 9.44 -1.68
CA SER A 58 -1.81 9.98 -2.95
C SER A 58 -2.45 9.31 -4.17
N LEU A 59 -2.71 8.00 -4.11
CA LEU A 59 -3.42 7.30 -5.17
C LEU A 59 -4.87 7.82 -5.31
N LEU A 60 -5.58 7.97 -4.19
CA LEU A 60 -6.95 8.51 -4.17
C LEU A 60 -7.03 9.95 -4.65
N GLU A 61 -6.03 10.78 -4.35
CA GLU A 61 -5.93 12.15 -4.86
C GLU A 61 -5.72 12.15 -6.38
N THR A 62 -4.95 11.21 -6.90
CA THR A 62 -4.70 11.07 -8.35
C THR A 62 -5.93 10.56 -9.11
N GLU A 63 -6.72 9.64 -8.54
CA GLU A 63 -7.96 9.14 -9.15
C GLU A 63 -9.10 10.16 -9.17
N LYS A 64 -9.05 11.19 -8.31
CA LYS A 64 -10.07 12.25 -8.23
C LYS A 64 -9.86 13.39 -9.22
N LEU A 65 -8.73 13.43 -9.90
CA LEU A 65 -8.38 14.38 -10.95
C LEU A 65 -8.76 13.83 -12.33
#